data_AF-A0A1F9X947-F1
#
_entry.id   AF-A0A1F9X947-F1
#
_cell.length_a   1.000
_cell.length_b   1.000
_cell.length_c   1.000
_cell.angle_alpha   90.00
_cell.angle_beta   90.00
_cell.angle_gamma   90.00
#
_symmetry.space_group_name_H-M   'P 1'
#
loop_
_entity.id
_entity.type
_entity.pdbx_description
1 polymer ?
#
loop_
_entity_poly.entity_id
_entity_poly.type
_entity_poly.pdbx_seq_one_letter_code
_entity_poly.pdbx_strand_id
1 'polypeptide(L)'
;MKRLMWVMTAMVLGATVVFSQGIDQVKSQVRSMVAAEGLNAADADEAVRSFIRLMDRGVSEAQAKHMIKLAVQKTKNAAEIDKVATAISETYAACGQSKEVCDIAETCLKSKISTEDCERLMTATQYALKKNASPRQVRILAQDMLKKSVDAEGINAAICAVGDAVEKGESSSQARLRVSRVTLDAAREGLDSEALVSRIREQTQDKTQLRDQTRERTQDRLNQELGAGEAKQEQYQQRREEQKRLQAETSSEGLTGQHGDISMPDNYGKPDTVDGGQGDVATPIGDGAKPDTDTTGQGTKPDDKGQSGGH
;
A
#
# COMPACT_ATOMS: atom_id res chain seq x y z
N MET A 1 29.94 -3.62 39.14
CA MET A 1 29.85 -2.85 37.87
C MET A 1 31.00 -3.13 36.89
N LYS A 2 32.28 -3.19 37.30
CA LYS A 2 33.42 -3.40 36.37
C LYS A 2 33.41 -4.74 35.59
N ARG A 3 32.83 -5.81 36.14
CA ARG A 3 32.71 -7.12 35.45
C ARG A 3 31.64 -7.16 34.35
N LEU A 4 30.61 -6.31 34.42
CA LEU A 4 29.55 -6.26 33.40
C LEU A 4 30.05 -5.57 32.12
N MET A 5 30.94 -4.59 32.27
CA MET A 5 31.48 -3.80 31.16
C MET A 5 32.40 -4.64 30.26
N TRP A 6 33.20 -5.55 30.84
CA TRP A 6 34.09 -6.44 30.08
C TRP A 6 33.34 -7.49 29.24
N VAL A 7 32.20 -7.99 29.73
CA VAL A 7 31.39 -8.98 28.98
C VAL A 7 30.72 -8.35 27.76
N MET A 8 30.23 -7.11 27.87
CA MET A 8 29.67 -6.40 26.71
C MET A 8 30.73 -6.07 25.65
N THR A 9 31.95 -5.67 26.05
CA THR A 9 33.02 -5.40 25.07
C THR A 9 33.49 -6.68 24.37
N ALA A 10 33.56 -7.81 25.08
CA ALA A 10 33.93 -9.10 24.48
C ALA A 10 32.85 -9.66 23.54
N MET A 11 31.56 -9.46 23.83
CA MET A 11 30.47 -9.83 22.92
C MET A 11 30.46 -8.99 21.63
N VAL A 12 30.75 -7.68 21.73
CA VAL A 12 30.84 -6.79 20.56
C VAL A 12 32.05 -7.16 19.68
N LEU A 13 33.17 -7.55 20.27
CA LEU A 13 34.37 -8.01 19.56
C LEU A 13 34.21 -9.42 18.95
N GLY A 14 33.52 -10.34 19.65
CA GLY A 14 33.23 -11.67 19.14
C GLY A 14 32.26 -11.67 17.95
N ALA A 15 31.24 -10.81 17.99
CA ALA A 15 30.30 -10.63 16.88
C ALA A 15 30.96 -10.04 15.63
N THR A 16 31.94 -9.14 15.79
CA THR A 16 32.66 -8.53 14.66
C THR A 16 33.65 -9.50 13.99
N VAL A 17 34.31 -10.38 14.74
CA VAL A 17 35.26 -11.38 14.17
C VAL A 17 34.54 -12.52 13.43
N VAL A 18 33.36 -12.96 13.90
CA VAL A 18 32.56 -13.96 13.17
C VAL A 18 31.96 -13.38 11.89
N PHE A 19 31.61 -12.09 11.88
CA PHE A 19 31.13 -11.39 10.69
C PHE A 19 32.24 -11.21 9.63
N SER A 20 33.50 -10.97 10.04
CA SER A 20 34.60 -10.74 9.08
C SER A 20 35.00 -12.01 8.31
N GLN A 21 35.00 -13.18 8.96
CA GLN A 21 35.28 -14.45 8.27
C GLN A 21 34.16 -14.85 7.31
N GLY A 22 32.90 -14.58 7.66
CA GLY A 22 31.76 -14.79 6.77
C GLY A 22 31.83 -13.90 5.53
N ILE A 23 32.18 -12.63 5.68
CA ILE A 23 32.26 -11.68 4.57
C ILE A 23 33.28 -12.12 3.51
N ASP A 24 34.47 -12.57 3.89
CA ASP A 24 35.50 -12.95 2.89
C ASP A 24 35.13 -14.23 2.12
N GLN A 25 34.47 -15.19 2.78
CA GLN A 25 33.90 -16.36 2.11
C GLN A 25 32.81 -15.93 1.11
N VAL A 26 31.97 -14.98 1.49
CA VAL A 26 30.90 -14.47 0.63
C VAL A 26 31.44 -13.66 -0.55
N LYS A 27 32.47 -12.82 -0.34
CA LYS A 27 33.18 -12.12 -1.43
C LYS A 27 33.76 -13.12 -2.43
N SER A 28 34.39 -14.19 -1.95
CA SER A 28 34.92 -15.25 -2.81
C SER A 28 33.82 -15.93 -3.64
N GLN A 29 32.67 -16.21 -3.03
CA GLN A 29 31.52 -16.78 -3.75
C GLN A 29 30.99 -15.82 -4.82
N VAL A 30 30.79 -14.54 -4.51
CA VAL A 30 30.35 -13.55 -5.51
C VAL A 30 31.36 -13.43 -6.64
N ARG A 31 32.67 -13.38 -6.34
CA ARG A 31 33.72 -13.38 -7.38
C ARG A 31 33.67 -14.62 -8.25
N SER A 32 33.49 -15.81 -7.67
CA SER A 32 33.37 -17.05 -8.46
C SER A 32 32.12 -17.06 -9.34
N MET A 33 31.01 -16.49 -8.88
CA MET A 33 29.76 -16.38 -9.65
C MET A 33 29.92 -15.43 -10.83
N VAL A 34 30.58 -14.29 -10.60
CA VAL A 34 30.82 -13.28 -11.64
C VAL A 34 31.83 -13.81 -12.67
N ALA A 35 32.89 -14.48 -12.21
CA ALA A 35 33.86 -15.13 -13.09
C ALA A 35 33.24 -16.26 -13.93
N ALA A 36 32.29 -17.02 -13.36
CA ALA A 36 31.58 -18.07 -14.10
C ALA A 36 30.75 -17.51 -15.27
N GLU A 37 30.30 -16.26 -15.19
CA GLU A 37 29.57 -15.56 -16.24
C GLU A 37 30.51 -14.83 -17.24
N GLY A 38 31.83 -14.96 -17.05
CA GLY A 38 32.86 -14.49 -17.98
C GLY A 38 33.30 -13.04 -17.78
N LEU A 39 32.94 -12.39 -16.66
CA LEU A 39 33.37 -11.03 -16.37
C LEU A 39 34.80 -11.01 -15.81
N ASN A 40 35.50 -9.87 -15.98
CA ASN A 40 36.87 -9.71 -15.53
C ASN A 40 36.96 -9.51 -14.00
N ALA A 41 38.18 -9.53 -13.46
CA ALA A 41 38.40 -9.38 -12.02
C ALA A 41 37.95 -8.02 -11.46
N ALA A 42 38.07 -6.94 -12.24
CA ALA A 42 37.64 -5.61 -11.82
C ALA A 42 36.09 -5.52 -11.71
N ASP A 43 35.39 -6.14 -12.66
CA ASP A 43 33.94 -6.24 -12.65
C ASP A 43 33.44 -7.09 -11.49
N ALA A 44 34.17 -8.17 -11.17
CA ALA A 44 33.90 -9.00 -10.00
C ALA A 44 34.06 -8.23 -8.68
N ASP A 45 35.05 -7.34 -8.59
CA ASP A 45 35.22 -6.47 -7.43
C ASP A 45 34.11 -5.43 -7.29
N GLU A 46 33.61 -4.89 -8.40
CA GLU A 46 32.49 -3.95 -8.37
C GLU A 46 31.16 -4.64 -8.01
N ALA A 47 30.93 -5.86 -8.51
CA ALA A 47 29.79 -6.68 -8.09
C ALA A 47 29.86 -7.05 -6.60
N VAL A 48 31.06 -7.26 -6.05
CA VAL A 48 31.27 -7.44 -4.61
C VAL A 48 30.95 -6.17 -3.83
N ARG A 49 31.34 -4.99 -4.31
CA ARG A 49 30.97 -3.71 -3.67
C ARG A 49 29.46 -3.49 -3.68
N SER A 50 28.83 -3.77 -4.81
CA SER A 50 27.37 -3.73 -4.97
C SER A 50 26.66 -4.67 -4.00
N PHE A 51 27.20 -5.89 -3.83
CA PHE A 51 26.71 -6.87 -2.87
C PHE A 51 26.80 -6.37 -1.42
N ILE A 52 27.96 -5.83 -1.02
CA ILE A 52 28.17 -5.27 0.32
C ILE A 52 27.20 -4.11 0.57
N ARG A 53 26.99 -3.23 -0.42
CA ARG A 53 26.04 -2.11 -0.31
C ARG A 53 24.63 -2.58 -0.03
N LEU A 54 24.17 -3.65 -0.68
CA LEU A 54 22.85 -4.24 -0.40
C LEU A 54 22.76 -4.75 1.05
N MET A 55 23.78 -5.46 1.52
CA MET A 55 23.81 -5.96 2.91
C MET A 55 23.87 -4.84 3.94
N ASP A 56 24.65 -3.78 3.69
CA ASP A 56 24.76 -2.62 4.59
C ASP A 56 23.43 -1.87 4.75
N ARG A 57 22.54 -1.97 3.75
CA ARG A 57 21.16 -1.46 3.84
C ARG A 57 20.17 -2.44 4.47
N GLY A 58 20.64 -3.62 4.88
CA GLY A 58 19.89 -4.64 5.59
C GLY A 58 19.23 -5.69 4.69
N VAL A 59 19.58 -5.76 3.40
CA VAL A 59 19.13 -6.86 2.54
C VAL A 59 19.80 -8.15 3.02
N SER A 60 19.02 -9.23 3.19
CA SER A 60 19.58 -10.51 3.62
C SER A 60 20.64 -11.02 2.64
N GLU A 61 21.67 -11.69 3.15
CA GLU A 61 22.78 -12.22 2.36
C GLU A 61 22.29 -13.09 1.18
N ALA A 62 21.29 -13.95 1.43
CA ALA A 62 20.70 -14.80 0.40
C ALA A 62 20.01 -14.00 -0.71
N GLN A 63 19.27 -12.95 -0.36
CA GLN A 63 18.61 -12.08 -1.33
C GLN A 63 19.62 -11.24 -2.10
N ALA A 64 20.60 -10.65 -1.42
CA ALA A 64 21.65 -9.86 -2.07
C ALA A 64 22.45 -10.72 -3.07
N LYS A 65 22.82 -11.96 -2.71
CA LYS A 65 23.49 -12.90 -3.63
C LYS A 65 22.63 -13.20 -4.85
N HIS A 66 21.34 -13.46 -4.64
CA HIS A 66 20.40 -13.75 -5.71
C HIS A 66 20.22 -12.56 -6.66
N MET A 67 20.10 -11.34 -6.12
CA MET A 67 19.98 -10.12 -6.93
C MET A 67 21.22 -9.85 -7.77
N ILE A 68 22.41 -9.96 -7.18
CA ILE A 68 23.67 -9.79 -7.90
C ILE A 68 23.81 -10.85 -8.99
N LYS A 69 23.46 -12.12 -8.71
CA LYS A 69 23.45 -13.17 -9.72
C LYS A 69 22.59 -12.80 -10.93
N LEU A 70 21.35 -12.35 -10.67
CA LEU A 70 20.42 -11.98 -11.75
C LEU A 70 20.89 -10.75 -12.52
N ALA A 71 21.45 -9.75 -11.84
CA ALA A 71 22.01 -8.56 -12.48
C ALA A 71 23.19 -8.92 -13.39
N VAL A 72 24.12 -9.77 -12.91
CA VAL A 72 25.28 -10.24 -13.69
C VAL A 72 24.83 -10.99 -14.94
N GLN A 73 23.87 -11.90 -14.80
CA GLN A 73 23.32 -12.67 -15.93
C GLN A 73 22.67 -11.78 -16.99
N LYS A 74 22.11 -10.64 -16.57
CA LYS A 74 21.39 -9.72 -17.46
C LYS A 74 22.31 -8.74 -18.19
N THR A 75 23.24 -8.10 -17.50
CA THR A 75 24.03 -7.00 -18.07
C THR A 75 25.40 -7.41 -18.54
N LYS A 76 26.02 -8.38 -17.85
CA LYS A 76 27.45 -8.67 -17.95
C LYS A 76 28.34 -7.42 -17.88
N ASN A 77 27.85 -6.35 -17.23
CA ASN A 77 28.48 -5.05 -17.15
C ASN A 77 28.44 -4.56 -15.69
N ALA A 78 29.62 -4.39 -15.10
CA ALA A 78 29.79 -3.96 -13.72
C ALA A 78 29.12 -2.63 -13.37
N ALA A 79 29.20 -1.65 -14.27
CA ALA A 79 28.62 -0.33 -14.04
C ALA A 79 27.08 -0.40 -13.95
N GLU A 80 26.45 -1.24 -14.75
CA GLU A 80 25.00 -1.43 -14.70
C GLU A 80 24.57 -2.26 -13.48
N ILE A 81 25.37 -3.25 -13.07
CA ILE A 81 25.13 -4.00 -11.83
C ILE A 81 25.14 -3.04 -10.64
N ASP A 82 26.11 -2.12 -10.58
CA ASP A 82 26.24 -1.13 -9.51
C ASP A 82 25.06 -0.14 -9.49
N LYS A 83 24.62 0.35 -10.65
CA LYS A 83 23.42 1.20 -10.75
C LYS A 83 22.16 0.51 -10.23
N VAL A 84 21.90 -0.72 -10.70
CA VAL A 84 20.72 -1.48 -10.26
C VAL A 84 20.81 -1.79 -8.76
N ALA A 85 21.97 -2.22 -8.26
CA ALA A 85 22.17 -2.48 -6.85
C ALA A 85 21.99 -1.22 -5.99
N THR A 86 22.48 -0.07 -6.46
CA THR A 86 22.26 1.24 -5.81
C THR A 86 20.77 1.53 -5.70
N ALA A 87 20.04 1.48 -6.82
CA ALA A 87 18.61 1.77 -6.84
C ALA A 87 17.82 0.83 -5.91
N ILE A 88 18.13 -0.47 -5.91
CA ILE A 88 17.51 -1.43 -4.98
C ILE A 88 17.83 -1.07 -3.53
N SER A 89 19.11 -0.80 -3.23
CA SER A 89 19.55 -0.50 -1.86
C SER A 89 18.93 0.79 -1.31
N GLU A 90 18.78 1.82 -2.15
CA GLU A 90 18.15 3.09 -1.78
C GLU A 90 16.64 2.96 -1.61
N THR A 91 15.97 2.18 -2.46
CA THR A 91 14.55 1.88 -2.28
C THR A 91 14.31 1.04 -1.02
N TYR A 92 15.18 0.07 -0.74
CA TYR A 92 15.09 -0.77 0.44
C TYR A 92 15.29 0.03 1.74
N ALA A 93 16.30 0.92 1.74
CA ALA A 93 16.60 1.79 2.88
C ALA A 93 15.52 2.83 3.14
N ALA A 94 14.95 3.43 2.09
CA ALA A 94 13.91 4.45 2.23
C ALA A 94 12.58 3.89 2.77
N CYS A 95 12.34 2.59 2.64
CA CYS A 95 11.01 2.00 2.82
C CYS A 95 10.95 0.92 3.91
N GLY A 96 11.97 0.83 4.76
CA GLY A 96 11.94 -0.02 5.95
C GLY A 96 12.08 -1.51 5.68
N GLN A 97 12.94 -1.89 4.73
CA GLN A 97 13.37 -3.29 4.55
C GLN A 97 12.28 -4.27 4.12
N SER A 98 11.33 -3.81 3.30
CA SER A 98 10.26 -4.64 2.77
C SER A 98 10.77 -5.67 1.76
N LYS A 99 10.52 -6.96 2.02
CA LYS A 99 10.83 -8.10 1.11
C LYS A 99 10.27 -7.87 -0.29
N GLU A 100 9.15 -7.17 -0.38
CA GLU A 100 8.45 -6.85 -1.61
C GLU A 100 9.30 -6.01 -2.57
N VAL A 101 10.20 -5.16 -2.06
CA VAL A 101 11.13 -4.37 -2.90
C VAL A 101 12.09 -5.31 -3.64
N CYS A 102 12.60 -6.34 -2.97
CA CYS A 102 13.45 -7.35 -3.60
C CYS A 102 12.66 -8.18 -4.61
N ASP A 103 11.40 -8.53 -4.32
CA ASP A 103 10.55 -9.28 -5.26
C ASP A 103 10.24 -8.46 -6.54
N ILE A 104 10.07 -7.14 -6.43
CA ILE A 104 9.90 -6.23 -7.57
C ILE A 104 11.18 -6.24 -8.41
N ALA A 105 12.33 -6.01 -7.78
CA ALA A 105 13.63 -6.00 -8.45
C ALA A 105 13.93 -7.35 -9.14
N GLU A 106 13.62 -8.47 -8.47
CA GLU A 106 13.74 -9.81 -9.04
C GLU A 106 12.90 -9.97 -10.30
N THR A 107 11.65 -9.50 -10.26
CA THR A 107 10.74 -9.56 -11.41
C THR A 107 11.29 -8.71 -12.56
N CYS A 108 11.81 -7.52 -12.26
CA CYS A 108 12.40 -6.61 -13.25
C CYS A 108 13.65 -7.21 -13.92
N LEU A 109 14.53 -7.83 -13.13
CA LEU A 109 15.74 -8.50 -13.63
C LEU A 109 15.41 -9.74 -14.47
N LYS A 110 14.38 -10.51 -14.10
CA LYS A 110 13.92 -11.67 -14.90
C LYS A 110 13.16 -11.28 -16.17
N SER A 111 12.61 -10.07 -16.22
CA SER A 111 11.82 -9.57 -17.35
C SER A 111 12.73 -9.09 -18.49
N LYS A 112 12.16 -8.92 -19.68
CA LYS A 112 12.88 -8.45 -20.89
C LYS A 112 13.15 -6.93 -20.92
N ILE A 113 12.91 -6.21 -19.83
CA ILE A 113 13.16 -4.76 -19.73
C ILE A 113 14.66 -4.46 -19.64
N SER A 114 15.09 -3.25 -20.01
CA SER A 114 16.49 -2.84 -19.84
C SER A 114 16.84 -2.64 -18.36
N THR A 115 18.12 -2.51 -18.05
CA THR A 115 18.59 -2.21 -16.69
C THR A 115 18.36 -0.76 -16.29
N GLU A 116 18.41 0.16 -17.23
CA GLU A 116 17.97 1.54 -17.03
C GLU A 116 16.48 1.60 -16.67
N ASP A 117 15.65 0.80 -17.33
CA ASP A 117 14.22 0.71 -17.00
C ASP A 117 13.98 0.11 -15.61
N CYS A 118 14.78 -0.89 -15.23
CA CYS A 118 14.76 -1.44 -13.88
C CYS A 118 15.09 -0.36 -12.84
N GLU A 119 16.12 0.46 -13.07
CA GLU A 119 16.49 1.58 -12.20
C GLU A 119 15.35 2.60 -12.07
N ARG A 120 14.74 3.00 -13.19
CA ARG A 120 13.58 3.91 -13.20
C ARG A 120 12.42 3.33 -12.40
N LEU A 121 12.13 2.03 -12.56
CA LEU A 121 11.09 1.32 -11.80
C LEU A 121 11.36 1.28 -10.30
N MET A 122 12.62 1.08 -9.91
CA MET A 122 13.00 1.13 -8.49
C MET A 122 12.84 2.53 -7.91
N THR A 123 13.14 3.56 -8.70
CA THR A 123 12.94 4.98 -8.32
C THR A 123 11.46 5.32 -8.18
N ALA A 124 10.62 4.90 -9.14
CA ALA A 124 9.16 5.06 -9.06
C ALA A 124 8.57 4.32 -7.86
N THR A 125 9.08 3.11 -7.58
CA THR A 125 8.71 2.33 -6.39
C THR A 125 9.07 3.10 -5.12
N GLN A 126 10.28 3.63 -5.02
CA GLN A 126 10.70 4.44 -3.87
C GLN A 126 9.77 5.65 -3.68
N TYR A 127 9.40 6.33 -4.77
CA TYR A 127 8.48 7.46 -4.74
C TYR A 127 7.11 7.07 -4.17
N ALA A 128 6.51 5.99 -4.69
CA ALA A 128 5.20 5.53 -4.22
C ALA A 128 5.23 5.11 -2.75
N LEU A 129 6.29 4.43 -2.32
CA LEU A 129 6.46 3.99 -0.94
C LEU A 129 6.69 5.15 0.03
N LYS A 130 7.44 6.19 -0.36
CA LYS A 130 7.58 7.44 0.43
C LYS A 130 6.23 8.13 0.65
N LYS A 131 5.27 7.94 -0.26
CA LYS A 131 3.89 8.40 -0.15
C LYS A 131 2.97 7.43 0.61
N ASN A 132 3.54 6.53 1.40
CA ASN A 132 2.84 5.52 2.19
C ASN A 132 2.03 4.51 1.34
N ALA A 133 2.35 4.34 0.05
CA ALA A 133 1.77 3.23 -0.70
C ALA A 133 2.23 1.89 -0.11
N SER A 134 1.31 0.92 -0.02
CA SER A 134 1.64 -0.42 0.47
C SER A 134 2.63 -1.12 -0.48
N PRO A 135 3.80 -1.59 0.01
CA PRO A 135 4.77 -2.33 -0.81
C PRO A 135 4.19 -3.54 -1.49
N ARG A 136 3.28 -4.25 -0.82
CA ARG A 136 2.56 -5.39 -1.39
C ARG A 136 1.73 -4.98 -2.60
N GLN A 137 1.04 -3.83 -2.54
CA GLN A 137 0.20 -3.37 -3.64
C GLN A 137 1.02 -2.85 -4.82
N VAL A 138 2.13 -2.15 -4.55
CA VAL A 138 3.08 -1.72 -5.58
C VAL A 138 3.72 -2.93 -6.27
N ARG A 139 4.08 -3.97 -5.52
CA ARG A 139 4.59 -5.23 -6.09
C ARG A 139 3.59 -5.89 -7.01
N ILE A 140 2.33 -6.03 -6.57
CA ILE A 140 1.28 -6.66 -7.39
C ILE A 140 1.10 -5.87 -8.69
N LEU A 141 1.03 -4.53 -8.62
CA LEU A 141 0.94 -3.67 -9.79
C LEU A 141 2.10 -3.92 -10.77
N ALA A 142 3.34 -3.81 -10.30
CA ALA A 142 4.52 -3.99 -11.15
C ALA A 142 4.54 -5.38 -11.81
N GLN A 143 4.23 -6.44 -11.06
CA GLN A 143 4.19 -7.80 -11.58
C GLN A 143 3.07 -8.01 -12.60
N ASP A 144 1.87 -7.47 -12.35
CA ASP A 144 0.75 -7.60 -13.26
C ASP A 144 1.01 -6.87 -14.58
N MET A 145 1.59 -5.67 -14.52
CA MET A 145 1.92 -4.90 -15.72
C MET A 145 3.05 -5.53 -16.54
N LEU A 146 4.11 -6.02 -15.89
CA LEU A 146 5.19 -6.75 -16.56
C LEU A 146 4.66 -8.02 -17.25
N LYS A 147 3.72 -8.76 -16.62
CA LYS A 147 3.06 -9.93 -17.23
C LYS A 147 2.16 -9.57 -18.42
N LYS A 148 1.63 -8.35 -18.44
CA LYS A 148 0.78 -7.84 -19.53
C LYS A 148 1.57 -7.11 -20.61
N SER A 149 2.91 -7.17 -20.55
CA SER A 149 3.80 -6.55 -21.52
C SER A 149 3.58 -5.04 -21.67
N VAL A 150 3.16 -4.37 -20.58
CA VAL A 150 3.19 -2.91 -20.53
C VAL A 150 4.65 -2.47 -20.54
N ASP A 151 4.95 -1.41 -21.27
CA ASP A 151 6.28 -0.85 -21.37
C ASP A 151 6.75 -0.26 -20.03
N ALA A 152 8.06 -0.09 -19.89
CA ALA A 152 8.64 0.41 -18.64
C ALA A 152 8.14 1.80 -18.27
N GLU A 153 7.90 2.67 -19.25
CA GLU A 153 7.40 4.02 -19.03
C GLU A 153 5.96 4.03 -18.50
N GLY A 154 5.07 3.22 -19.09
CA GLY A 154 3.72 3.02 -18.60
C GLY A 154 3.68 2.45 -17.18
N ILE A 155 4.55 1.48 -16.88
CA ILE A 155 4.65 0.91 -15.52
C ILE A 155 5.14 1.96 -14.52
N ASN A 156 6.15 2.75 -14.89
CA ASN A 156 6.67 3.84 -14.05
C ASN A 156 5.58 4.86 -13.72
N ALA A 157 4.84 5.33 -14.74
CA ALA A 157 3.74 6.26 -14.53
C ALA A 157 2.63 5.66 -13.66
N ALA A 158 2.30 4.38 -13.85
CA ALA A 158 1.32 3.68 -13.03
C ALA A 158 1.75 3.63 -11.54
N ILE A 159 3.01 3.28 -11.25
CA ILE A 159 3.52 3.24 -9.88
C ILE A 159 3.47 4.63 -9.24
N CYS A 160 3.93 5.66 -9.95
CA CYS A 160 3.87 7.05 -9.46
C CYS A 160 2.43 7.50 -9.18
N ALA A 161 1.49 7.18 -10.07
CA ALA A 161 0.07 7.51 -9.90
C ALA A 161 -0.56 6.81 -8.69
N VAL A 162 -0.12 5.61 -8.33
CA VAL A 162 -0.53 4.96 -7.07
C VAL A 162 0.00 5.74 -5.87
N GLY A 163 1.27 6.16 -5.90
CA GLY A 163 1.85 7.02 -4.86
C GLY A 163 1.04 8.29 -4.65
N ASP A 164 0.76 9.01 -5.74
CA ASP A 164 -0.01 10.26 -5.70
C ASP A 164 -1.42 10.06 -5.16
N ALA A 165 -2.09 8.98 -5.56
CA ALA A 165 -3.43 8.66 -5.09
C ALA A 165 -3.46 8.36 -3.59
N VAL A 166 -2.46 7.63 -3.08
CA VAL A 166 -2.35 7.31 -1.65
C VAL A 166 -2.03 8.54 -0.82
N GLU A 167 -1.14 9.42 -1.27
CA GLU A 167 -0.87 10.71 -0.62
C GLU A 167 -2.14 11.57 -0.50
N LYS A 168 -3.00 11.52 -1.52
CA LYS A 168 -4.31 12.18 -1.51
C LYS A 168 -5.35 11.46 -0.66
N GLY A 169 -5.00 10.37 0.04
CA GLY A 169 -5.86 9.65 0.97
C GLY A 169 -6.72 8.53 0.36
N GLU A 170 -6.42 8.06 -0.85
CA GLU A 170 -7.00 6.81 -1.37
C GLU A 170 -6.31 5.60 -0.71
N SER A 171 -7.05 4.53 -0.41
CA SER A 171 -6.41 3.30 0.09
C SER A 171 -5.51 2.69 -0.99
N SER A 172 -4.35 2.12 -0.63
CA SER A 172 -3.41 1.58 -1.62
C SER A 172 -4.02 0.49 -2.52
N SER A 173 -4.99 -0.28 -2.01
CA SER A 173 -5.72 -1.29 -2.79
C SER A 173 -6.61 -0.64 -3.86
N GLN A 174 -7.35 0.41 -3.50
CA GLN A 174 -8.22 1.14 -4.43
C GLN A 174 -7.39 1.89 -5.48
N ALA A 175 -6.34 2.58 -5.05
CA ALA A 175 -5.40 3.26 -5.93
C ALA A 175 -4.81 2.28 -6.96
N ARG A 176 -4.31 1.11 -6.49
CA ARG A 176 -3.81 0.05 -7.37
C ARG A 176 -4.86 -0.41 -8.37
N LEU A 177 -6.07 -0.78 -7.93
CA LEU A 177 -7.12 -1.29 -8.82
C LEU A 177 -7.51 -0.26 -9.88
N ARG A 178 -7.68 1.00 -9.48
CA ARG A 178 -8.02 2.10 -10.37
C ARG A 178 -6.93 2.32 -11.41
N VAL A 179 -5.69 2.54 -10.97
CA VAL A 179 -4.57 2.78 -11.89
C VAL A 179 -4.37 1.57 -12.79
N SER A 180 -4.46 0.33 -12.25
CA SER A 180 -4.30 -0.88 -13.06
C SER A 180 -5.31 -0.96 -14.19
N ARG A 181 -6.58 -0.64 -13.90
CA ARG A 181 -7.64 -0.63 -14.91
C ARG A 181 -7.33 0.39 -16.01
N VAL A 182 -7.00 1.63 -15.63
CA VAL A 182 -6.69 2.69 -16.58
C VAL A 182 -5.49 2.33 -17.47
N THR A 183 -4.41 1.84 -16.86
CA THR A 183 -3.19 1.45 -17.60
C THR A 183 -3.45 0.28 -18.55
N LEU A 184 -4.19 -0.74 -18.12
CA LEU A 184 -4.48 -1.91 -18.97
C LEU A 184 -5.49 -1.62 -20.08
N ASP A 185 -6.50 -0.79 -19.80
CA ASP A 185 -7.47 -0.37 -20.83
C ASP A 185 -6.75 0.49 -21.88
N ALA A 186 -5.89 1.42 -21.46
CA ALA A 186 -5.07 2.23 -22.37
C ALA A 186 -4.06 1.40 -23.18
N ALA A 187 -3.41 0.40 -22.57
CA ALA A 187 -2.53 -0.52 -23.28
C ALA A 187 -3.28 -1.38 -24.31
N ARG A 188 -4.54 -1.76 -24.05
CA ARG A 188 -5.41 -2.45 -25.01
C ARG A 188 -5.86 -1.56 -26.15
N GLU A 189 -6.06 -0.27 -25.88
CA GLU A 189 -6.35 0.76 -26.89
C GLU A 189 -5.12 1.03 -27.79
N GLY A 190 -3.96 0.45 -27.49
CA GLY A 190 -2.73 0.61 -28.27
C GLY A 190 -2.14 2.01 -28.17
N LEU A 191 -2.45 2.73 -27.09
CA LEU A 191 -1.90 4.06 -26.84
C LEU A 191 -0.38 3.96 -26.72
N ASP A 192 0.31 4.94 -27.32
CA ASP A 192 1.75 5.09 -27.13
C ASP A 192 2.07 5.47 -25.68
N SER A 193 3.34 5.35 -25.32
CA SER A 193 3.84 5.57 -23.96
C SER A 193 3.45 6.95 -23.42
N GLU A 194 3.52 7.99 -24.25
CA GLU A 194 3.21 9.38 -23.86
C GLU A 194 1.71 9.60 -23.63
N ALA A 195 0.85 9.06 -24.51
CA ALA A 195 -0.59 9.13 -24.36
C ALA A 195 -1.08 8.27 -23.17
N LEU A 196 -0.44 7.12 -22.93
CA LEU A 196 -0.69 6.27 -21.77
C LEU A 196 -0.39 7.03 -20.46
N VAL A 197 0.79 7.65 -20.38
CA VAL A 197 1.21 8.47 -19.22
C VAL A 197 0.24 9.62 -19.01
N SER A 198 -0.15 10.33 -20.08
CA SER A 198 -1.08 11.45 -20.02
C SER A 198 -2.45 11.02 -19.51
N ARG A 199 -3.00 9.91 -20.02
CA ARG A 199 -4.30 9.38 -19.60
C ARG A 199 -4.30 8.89 -18.15
N ILE A 200 -3.20 8.29 -17.69
CA ILE A 200 -3.03 7.91 -16.27
C ILE A 200 -3.03 9.16 -15.38
N ARG A 201 -2.34 10.23 -15.81
CA ARG A 201 -2.26 11.50 -15.06
C ARG A 201 -3.61 12.21 -15.01
N GLU A 202 -4.28 12.39 -16.15
CA GLU A 202 -5.59 13.05 -16.24
C GLU A 202 -6.62 12.35 -15.35
N GLN A 203 -6.80 11.03 -15.50
CA GLN A 203 -7.79 10.31 -14.68
C GLN A 203 -7.47 10.29 -13.19
N THR A 204 -6.20 10.43 -12.82
CA THR A 204 -5.79 10.54 -11.42
C THR A 204 -6.01 11.95 -10.87
N GLN A 205 -5.83 12.99 -11.69
CA GLN A 205 -6.09 14.38 -11.32
C GLN A 205 -7.58 14.70 -11.25
N ASP A 206 -8.35 14.36 -12.30
CA ASP A 206 -9.79 14.67 -12.39
C ASP A 206 -10.57 14.09 -11.21
N LYS A 207 -10.25 12.85 -10.83
CA LYS A 207 -10.93 12.19 -9.72
C LYS A 207 -10.55 12.78 -8.36
N THR A 208 -9.34 13.34 -8.23
CA THR A 208 -8.94 14.08 -7.03
C THR A 208 -9.79 15.34 -6.91
N GLN A 209 -9.87 16.12 -7.99
CA GLN A 209 -10.66 17.35 -8.03
C GLN A 209 -12.14 17.07 -7.75
N LEU A 210 -12.70 16.01 -8.34
CA LEU A 210 -14.09 15.62 -8.06
C LEU A 210 -14.32 15.28 -6.59
N ARG A 211 -13.36 14.58 -5.95
CA ARG A 211 -13.48 14.18 -4.55
C ARG A 211 -13.38 15.39 -3.62
N ASP A 212 -12.49 16.32 -3.91
CA ASP A 212 -12.32 17.53 -3.12
C ASP A 212 -13.54 18.45 -3.27
N GLN A 213 -14.07 18.63 -4.48
CA GLN A 213 -15.34 19.33 -4.71
C GLN A 213 -16.53 18.65 -4.00
N THR A 214 -16.57 17.31 -3.97
CA THR A 214 -17.65 16.59 -3.28
C THR A 214 -17.54 16.74 -1.76
N ARG A 215 -16.32 16.73 -1.22
CA ARG A 215 -16.07 16.99 0.21
C ARG A 215 -16.47 18.41 0.60
N GLU A 216 -16.04 19.40 -0.19
CA GLU A 216 -16.40 20.80 0.01
C GLU A 216 -17.91 20.99 0.01
N ARG A 217 -18.63 20.48 -1.01
CA ARG A 217 -20.10 20.54 -1.06
C ARG A 217 -20.79 19.85 0.12
N THR A 218 -20.23 18.72 0.58
CA THR A 218 -20.79 17.99 1.73
C THR A 218 -20.56 18.78 3.02
N GLN A 219 -19.39 19.40 3.16
CA GLN A 219 -19.04 20.21 4.32
C GLN A 219 -19.83 21.52 4.36
N ASP A 220 -20.05 22.16 3.22
CA ASP A 220 -20.94 23.32 3.09
C ASP A 220 -22.38 22.97 3.46
N ARG A 221 -22.86 21.80 3.06
CA ARG A 221 -24.20 21.32 3.41
C ARG A 221 -24.33 21.06 4.91
N LEU A 222 -23.33 20.44 5.53
CA LEU A 222 -23.29 20.25 6.99
C LEU A 222 -23.23 21.58 7.74
N ASN A 223 -22.43 22.54 7.27
CA ASN A 223 -22.35 23.87 7.88
C ASN A 223 -23.67 24.64 7.74
N GLN A 224 -24.37 24.52 6.61
CA GLN A 224 -25.72 25.08 6.45
C GLN A 224 -26.75 24.41 7.37
N GLU A 225 -26.70 23.08 7.53
CA GLU A 225 -27.61 22.36 8.42
C GLU A 225 -27.37 22.70 9.90
N LEU A 226 -26.11 22.86 10.32
CA LEU A 226 -25.74 23.32 11.66
C LEU A 226 -26.19 24.77 11.93
N GLY A 227 -25.89 25.69 11.00
CA GLY A 227 -26.35 27.09 11.14
C GLY A 227 -27.87 27.23 11.12
N ALA A 228 -28.58 26.41 10.33
CA ALA A 228 -30.04 26.35 10.35
C ALA A 228 -30.58 25.73 11.65
N GLY A 229 -29.85 24.81 12.26
CA GLY A 229 -30.16 24.23 13.57
C GLY A 229 -30.09 25.26 14.69
N GLU A 230 -29.01 26.04 14.73
CA GLU A 230 -28.81 27.14 15.69
C GLU A 230 -29.90 28.21 15.54
N ALA A 231 -30.19 28.65 14.32
CA ALA A 231 -31.24 29.63 14.04
C ALA A 231 -32.64 29.15 14.48
N LYS A 232 -32.95 27.87 14.27
CA LYS A 232 -34.22 27.28 14.75
C LYS A 232 -34.28 27.19 16.26
N GLN A 233 -33.15 26.92 16.91
CA GLN A 233 -33.07 26.80 18.36
C GLN A 233 -33.25 28.17 19.04
N GLU A 234 -32.64 29.23 18.49
CA GLU A 234 -32.89 30.61 18.90
C GLU A 234 -34.35 31.03 18.73
N GLN A 235 -34.96 30.71 17.58
CA GLN A 235 -36.38 30.99 17.34
C GLN A 235 -37.32 30.26 18.32
N TYR A 236 -36.93 29.06 18.75
CA TYR A 236 -37.70 28.28 19.73
C TYR A 236 -37.57 28.89 21.13
N GLN A 237 -36.38 29.37 21.50
CA GLN A 237 -36.16 30.08 22.76
C GLN A 237 -36.93 31.40 22.81
N GLN A 238 -36.87 32.20 21.74
CA GLN A 238 -37.61 33.47 21.64
C GLN A 238 -39.12 33.25 21.81
N ARG A 239 -39.71 32.27 21.11
CA ARG A 239 -41.15 31.95 21.27
C ARG A 239 -41.50 31.51 22.69
N ARG A 240 -40.60 30.79 23.35
CA ARG A 240 -40.82 30.32 24.72
C ARG A 240 -40.74 31.46 25.73
N GLU A 241 -39.82 32.41 25.52
CA GLU A 241 -39.71 33.63 26.32
C GLU A 241 -40.89 34.56 26.10
N GLU A 242 -41.33 34.74 24.85
CA GLU A 242 -42.50 35.54 24.50
C GLU A 242 -43.79 34.96 25.10
N GLN A 243 -43.99 33.63 25.04
CA GLN A 243 -45.10 32.97 25.73
C GLN A 243 -45.06 33.18 27.24
N LYS A 244 -43.89 33.07 27.88
CA LYS A 244 -43.76 33.36 29.31
C LYS A 244 -44.11 34.81 29.63
N ARG A 245 -43.75 35.75 28.76
CA ARG A 245 -44.03 37.18 28.92
C ARG A 245 -45.53 37.47 28.85
N LEU A 246 -46.20 36.94 27.82
CA LEU A 246 -47.65 37.06 27.65
C LEU A 246 -48.43 36.40 28.80
N GLN A 247 -47.92 35.30 29.35
CA GLN A 247 -48.52 34.63 30.50
C GLN A 247 -48.34 35.44 31.80
N ALA A 248 -47.21 36.13 31.96
CA ALA A 248 -46.99 37.04 33.09
C ALA A 248 -47.87 38.29 33.02
N GLU A 249 -48.07 38.85 31.82
CA GLU A 249 -48.96 40.01 31.60
C GLU A 249 -50.43 39.68 31.88
N THR A 250 -50.91 38.52 31.39
CA THR A 250 -52.29 38.04 31.65
C THR A 250 -52.53 37.62 33.11
N SER A 251 -51.49 37.25 33.86
CA SER A 251 -51.59 36.94 35.29
C SER A 251 -51.69 38.20 36.18
N SER A 252 -51.50 39.40 35.62
CA SER A 252 -51.50 40.65 36.39
C SER A 252 -52.83 41.41 36.42
N GLU A 253 -53.83 41.02 35.61
CA GLU A 253 -55.14 41.70 35.52
C GLU A 253 -56.34 40.89 36.07
N GLY A 254 -56.10 39.76 36.75
CA GLY A 254 -57.17 38.81 37.14
C GLY A 254 -57.35 38.56 38.64
N LEU A 255 -57.24 39.56 39.50
CA LEU A 255 -57.56 39.45 40.93
C LEU A 255 -59.02 39.86 41.18
N THR A 256 -59.95 38.91 41.02
CA THR A 256 -61.14 38.67 41.88
C THR A 256 -62.02 37.61 41.23
N GLY A 257 -62.14 36.42 41.83
CA GLY A 257 -63.03 35.39 41.30
C GLY A 257 -62.97 34.07 42.03
N GLN A 258 -63.90 33.91 42.97
CA GLN A 258 -64.24 32.74 43.77
C GLN A 258 -64.69 31.54 42.89
N HIS A 259 -64.63 30.33 43.49
CA HIS A 259 -65.10 29.01 43.00
C HIS A 259 -64.14 28.26 42.05
N GLY A 260 -63.95 26.94 42.15
CA GLY A 260 -64.54 25.92 43.01
C GLY A 260 -63.86 24.58 42.68
N ASP A 261 -64.06 23.60 43.56
CA ASP A 261 -63.66 22.20 43.35
C ASP A 261 -64.10 21.72 41.95
N ILE A 262 -63.15 21.32 41.12
CA ILE A 262 -63.39 20.45 39.97
C ILE A 262 -62.38 19.32 40.03
N SER A 263 -62.91 18.15 40.32
CA SER A 263 -62.28 16.84 40.30
C SER A 263 -61.36 16.63 39.10
N MET A 264 -60.20 16.05 39.38
CA MET A 264 -59.36 15.42 38.36
C MET A 264 -60.08 14.17 37.81
N PRO A 265 -60.25 14.03 36.49
CA PRO A 265 -60.44 12.72 35.90
C PRO A 265 -59.08 12.05 35.71
N ASP A 266 -58.94 10.87 36.31
CA ASP A 266 -57.93 9.88 35.95
C ASP A 266 -57.94 9.65 34.44
N ASN A 267 -56.82 9.93 33.76
CA ASN A 267 -56.55 9.30 32.48
C ASN A 267 -55.05 9.12 32.26
N TYR A 268 -54.54 8.01 32.81
CA TYR A 268 -53.28 7.39 32.41
C TYR A 268 -53.41 6.85 30.98
N GLY A 269 -53.14 7.71 29.99
CA GLY A 269 -52.85 7.29 28.63
C GLY A 269 -51.41 6.80 28.52
N LYS A 270 -51.22 5.49 28.62
CA LYS A 270 -49.95 4.81 28.26
C LYS A 270 -49.52 5.25 26.84
N PRO A 271 -48.23 5.53 26.60
CA PRO A 271 -47.71 5.51 25.24
C PRO A 271 -47.66 4.06 24.76
N ASP A 272 -48.40 3.77 23.70
CA ASP A 272 -48.29 2.53 22.94
C ASP A 272 -46.84 2.36 22.45
N THR A 273 -46.27 1.22 22.83
CA THR A 273 -45.07 0.65 22.23
C THR A 273 -45.34 0.47 20.73
N VAL A 274 -44.69 1.30 19.91
CA VAL A 274 -44.70 1.14 18.46
C VAL A 274 -43.89 -0.11 18.13
N ASP A 275 -44.62 -1.10 17.62
CA ASP A 275 -44.18 -2.34 17.03
C ASP A 275 -43.24 -2.04 15.84
N GLY A 276 -41.95 -2.32 16.04
CA GLY A 276 -40.91 -2.23 15.03
C GLY A 276 -40.93 -3.47 14.14
N GLY A 277 -41.91 -3.55 13.24
CA GLY A 277 -42.02 -4.57 12.20
C GLY A 277 -41.23 -4.20 10.94
N GLN A 278 -40.17 -4.97 10.69
CA GLN A 278 -39.68 -5.43 9.38
C GLN A 278 -39.31 -4.38 8.30
N GLY A 279 -38.00 -4.16 8.18
CA GLY A 279 -37.35 -3.83 6.93
C GLY A 279 -36.25 -4.84 6.66
N ASP A 280 -36.54 -5.78 5.76
CA ASP A 280 -35.61 -6.78 5.24
C ASP A 280 -34.30 -6.15 4.73
N VAL A 281 -33.17 -6.59 5.28
CA VAL A 281 -31.87 -6.46 4.60
C VAL A 281 -31.25 -7.84 4.54
N ALA A 282 -31.23 -8.37 3.32
CA ALA A 282 -30.47 -9.54 2.94
C ALA A 282 -28.97 -9.34 3.29
N THR A 283 -28.45 -10.21 4.15
CA THR A 283 -27.04 -10.66 4.15
C THR A 283 -26.75 -11.43 2.84
N PRO A 284 -25.49 -11.76 2.43
CA PRO A 284 -24.31 -11.99 3.28
C PRO A 284 -22.96 -11.50 2.69
N ILE A 285 -21.87 -11.49 3.46
CA ILE A 285 -20.67 -12.33 3.22
C ILE A 285 -19.98 -12.52 4.58
N GLY A 286 -19.97 -13.76 5.04
CA GLY A 286 -19.33 -14.17 6.29
C GLY A 286 -17.85 -14.51 6.09
N ASP A 287 -17.07 -14.13 7.10
CA ASP A 287 -15.84 -14.81 7.46
C ASP A 287 -16.15 -16.25 7.87
N GLY A 288 -15.56 -17.19 7.15
CA GLY A 288 -15.67 -18.63 7.39
C GLY A 288 -14.33 -19.30 7.13
N ALA A 289 -13.35 -18.99 7.97
CA ALA A 289 -12.15 -19.81 8.09
C ALA A 289 -12.51 -21.11 8.84
N LYS A 290 -12.34 -22.26 8.18
CA LYS A 290 -11.90 -23.49 8.83
C LYS A 290 -10.89 -24.23 7.94
N PRO A 291 -9.91 -24.93 8.57
CA PRO A 291 -8.83 -25.63 7.89
C PRO A 291 -9.24 -27.08 7.58
N ASP A 292 -8.84 -27.57 6.41
CA ASP A 292 -8.77 -29.01 6.17
C ASP A 292 -7.31 -29.44 6.08
N THR A 293 -6.92 -30.14 7.13
CA THR A 293 -5.75 -30.98 7.27
C THR A 293 -5.90 -32.25 6.43
N ASP A 294 -4.78 -32.64 5.82
CA ASP A 294 -4.31 -34.01 5.53
C ASP A 294 -5.22 -35.00 4.80
N THR A 295 -4.69 -35.61 3.73
CA THR A 295 -4.13 -36.98 3.82
C THR A 295 -3.62 -37.43 2.44
N THR A 296 -2.31 -37.67 2.39
CA THR A 296 -1.52 -38.64 1.63
C THR A 296 -2.18 -39.58 0.61
N GLY A 297 -1.49 -39.74 -0.53
CA GLY A 297 -1.49 -40.91 -1.42
C GLY A 297 -0.58 -40.65 -2.63
N GLN A 298 0.75 -40.74 -2.50
CA GLN A 298 1.58 -41.92 -2.77
C GLN A 298 1.34 -42.62 -4.13
N GLY A 299 2.44 -42.73 -4.88
CA GLY A 299 2.70 -43.77 -5.89
C GLY A 299 2.37 -43.37 -7.32
N THR A 300 3.19 -43.58 -8.35
CA THR A 300 4.45 -44.31 -8.51
C THR A 300 5.03 -43.94 -9.88
N LYS A 301 6.34 -43.65 -9.95
CA LYS A 301 7.18 -43.98 -11.14
C LYS A 301 7.30 -45.51 -11.22
N PRO A 302 7.37 -46.11 -12.41
CA PRO A 302 8.68 -46.41 -13.04
C PRO A 302 8.68 -46.23 -14.57
N ASP A 303 9.72 -45.65 -15.13
CA ASP A 303 10.85 -46.30 -15.84
C ASP A 303 10.55 -46.77 -17.28
N ASP A 304 11.47 -46.35 -18.15
CA ASP A 304 12.22 -47.22 -19.07
C ASP A 304 11.95 -47.19 -20.60
N LYS A 305 13.09 -47.10 -21.30
CA LYS A 305 13.50 -47.53 -22.66
C LYS A 305 12.98 -46.87 -23.95
N GLY A 306 13.99 -46.45 -24.74
CA GLY A 306 14.12 -46.67 -26.19
C GLY A 306 13.63 -45.50 -27.05
N GLN A 307 14.28 -45.05 -28.13
CA GLN A 307 15.31 -45.59 -29.02
C GLN A 307 16.02 -44.38 -29.68
N SER A 308 17.34 -44.29 -29.68
CA SER A 308 18.24 -44.50 -30.83
C SER A 308 17.59 -44.55 -32.23
N GLY A 309 18.06 -43.72 -33.17
CA GLY A 309 18.08 -44.09 -34.60
C GLY A 309 17.91 -42.96 -35.63
N GLY A 310 19.05 -42.53 -36.20
CA GLY A 310 19.28 -42.21 -37.62
C GLY A 310 18.25 -41.44 -38.47
N HIS A 311 18.64 -40.27 -38.97
CA HIS A 311 19.27 -40.10 -40.28
C HIS A 311 19.92 -38.71 -40.38
#